data_AF-A0A254RTE7-F1
#
_entry.id   AF-A0A254RTE7-F1
#
_cell.length_a   1.000
_cell.length_b   1.000
_cell.length_c   1.000
_cell.angle_alpha   90.00
_cell.angle_beta   90.00
_cell.angle_gamma   90.00
#
_symmetry.space_group_name_H-M   'P 1'
#
loop_
_entity.id
_entity.type
_entity.pdbx_description
1 polymer ?
#
loop_
_entity_poly.entity_id
_entity_poly.type
_entity_poly.pdbx_seq_one_letter_code
_entity_poly.pdbx_strand_id
1 'polypeptide(L)'
;MSISNEIISAICGAIAGGIVSCVFNYFNDRRKERRMDEKEEEKERQRRFENRPEFKIIEFQTGSKYTEEDLRENRLQAVTAEFKPSIEDGFVYANFSTEELNKNEWISVRYTLENVGKTDVSSISLICQDKRHFWLCDKYLADELMKSRTLHYVAYFENKIRVGESFEIEVFYHKNHFYLPMLDIGMQTPDDHFWTQPLFLPCNKVGDSGEISYTEYLEDVKTDIAEDCFKHPWLW
;
A
#
# COMPACT_ATOMS: atom_id res chain seq x y z
N MET A 1 -35.82 -69.04 -22.82
CA MET A 1 -34.56 -68.28 -22.97
C MET A 1 -34.78 -66.82 -22.55
N SER A 2 -34.77 -66.47 -21.26
CA SER A 2 -34.78 -65.04 -20.84
C SER A 2 -33.84 -64.71 -19.67
N ILE A 3 -33.26 -65.71 -19.02
CA ILE A 3 -32.39 -65.55 -17.84
C ILE A 3 -31.07 -64.82 -18.18
N SER A 4 -30.55 -64.96 -19.41
CA SER A 4 -29.30 -64.30 -19.82
C SER A 4 -29.40 -62.78 -19.93
N ASN A 5 -30.54 -62.22 -20.37
CA ASN A 5 -30.70 -60.77 -20.54
C ASN A 5 -30.90 -60.04 -19.21
N GLU A 6 -31.58 -60.67 -18.24
CA GLU A 6 -31.77 -60.10 -16.90
C GLU A 6 -30.46 -60.06 -16.10
N ILE A 7 -29.63 -61.11 -16.20
CA ILE A 7 -28.31 -61.15 -15.55
C ILE A 7 -27.37 -60.10 -16.17
N ILE A 8 -27.36 -59.96 -17.49
CA ILE A 8 -26.56 -58.92 -18.18
C ILE A 8 -27.04 -57.52 -17.79
N SER A 9 -28.36 -57.29 -17.73
CA SER A 9 -28.96 -56.04 -17.27
C SER A 9 -28.54 -55.69 -15.83
N ALA A 10 -28.57 -56.66 -14.92
CA ALA A 10 -28.18 -56.46 -13.53
C ALA A 10 -26.69 -56.13 -13.38
N ILE A 11 -25.81 -56.80 -14.14
CA ILE A 11 -24.37 -56.52 -14.16
C ILE A 11 -24.09 -55.12 -14.73
N CYS A 12 -24.73 -54.76 -15.85
CA CYS A 12 -24.60 -53.43 -16.44
C CYS A 12 -25.11 -52.33 -15.50
N GLY A 13 -26.22 -52.57 -14.79
CA GLY A 13 -26.77 -51.65 -13.78
C GLY A 13 -25.84 -51.46 -12.58
N ALA A 14 -25.22 -52.54 -12.09
CA ALA A 14 -24.25 -52.48 -10.99
C ALA A 14 -22.97 -51.72 -11.39
N ILE A 15 -22.46 -51.95 -12.61
CA ILE A 15 -21.28 -51.25 -13.13
C ILE A 15 -21.61 -49.75 -13.33
N ALA A 16 -22.74 -49.44 -13.95
CA ALA A 16 -23.17 -48.05 -14.15
C ALA A 16 -23.40 -47.31 -12.81
N GLY A 17 -24.06 -47.96 -11.85
CA GLY A 17 -24.27 -47.40 -10.51
C GLY A 17 -22.97 -47.19 -9.72
N GLY A 18 -22.01 -48.11 -9.86
CA GLY A 18 -20.68 -47.98 -9.29
C GLY A 18 -19.89 -46.80 -9.87
N ILE A 19 -19.90 -46.63 -11.20
CA ILE A 19 -19.23 -45.51 -11.87
C ILE A 19 -19.86 -44.18 -11.45
N VAL A 20 -21.19 -44.07 -11.47
CA VAL A 20 -21.90 -42.84 -11.08
C VAL A 20 -21.61 -42.48 -9.62
N SER A 21 -21.58 -43.47 -8.72
CA SER A 21 -21.26 -43.24 -7.30
C SER A 21 -19.81 -42.78 -7.10
N CYS A 22 -18.84 -43.38 -7.80
CA CYS A 22 -17.44 -42.94 -7.73
C CYS A 22 -17.25 -41.51 -8.22
N VAL A 23 -17.86 -41.14 -9.36
CA VAL A 23 -17.79 -39.78 -9.90
C VAL A 23 -18.47 -38.79 -8.96
N PHE A 24 -19.64 -39.12 -8.41
CA PHE A 24 -20.34 -38.26 -7.47
C PHE A 24 -19.56 -38.04 -6.18
N ASN A 25 -18.96 -39.10 -5.62
CA ASN A 25 -18.11 -39.01 -4.43
C ASN A 25 -16.87 -38.16 -4.69
N TYR A 26 -16.18 -38.36 -5.82
CA TYR A 26 -15.02 -37.54 -6.22
C TYR A 26 -15.37 -36.04 -6.28
N PHE A 27 -16.49 -35.67 -6.92
CA PHE A 27 -16.92 -34.27 -6.95
C PHE A 27 -17.34 -33.74 -5.58
N ASN A 28 -17.95 -34.57 -4.73
CA ASN A 28 -18.37 -34.16 -3.39
C ASN A 28 -17.17 -33.97 -2.45
N ASP A 29 -16.17 -34.84 -2.53
CA ASP A 29 -14.94 -34.73 -1.75
C ASP A 29 -14.12 -33.53 -2.20
N ARG A 30 -13.96 -33.28 -3.50
CA ARG A 30 -13.31 -32.06 -4.01
C ARG A 30 -14.04 -30.77 -3.58
N ARG A 31 -15.38 -30.81 -3.49
CA ARG A 31 -16.16 -29.68 -2.94
C ARG A 31 -15.96 -29.52 -1.44
N LYS A 32 -15.80 -30.59 -0.68
CA LYS A 32 -15.49 -30.53 0.75
C LYS A 32 -14.10 -29.99 1.00
N GLU A 33 -13.10 -30.47 0.26
CA GLU A 33 -11.72 -29.97 0.28
C GLU A 33 -11.71 -28.46 0.05
N ARG A 34 -12.30 -27.99 -1.07
CA ARG A 34 -12.37 -26.55 -1.36
C ARG A 34 -13.01 -25.73 -0.23
N ARG A 35 -14.05 -26.26 0.43
CA ARG A 35 -14.69 -25.58 1.58
C ARG A 35 -13.84 -25.61 2.84
N MET A 36 -13.00 -26.61 3.01
CA MET A 36 -12.04 -26.65 4.11
C MET A 36 -10.91 -25.65 3.86
N ASP A 37 -10.40 -25.60 2.63
CA ASP A 37 -9.39 -24.63 2.19
C ASP A 37 -9.91 -23.19 2.36
N GLU A 38 -11.12 -22.89 1.86
CA GLU A 38 -11.79 -21.57 2.02
C GLU A 38 -11.90 -21.17 3.51
N LYS A 39 -12.20 -22.13 4.40
CA LYS A 39 -12.30 -21.87 5.85
C LYS A 39 -10.95 -21.70 6.52
N GLU A 40 -9.92 -22.39 6.02
CA GLU A 40 -8.56 -22.26 6.52
C GLU A 40 -7.99 -20.90 6.11
N GLU A 41 -8.15 -20.51 4.85
CA GLU A 41 -7.80 -19.18 4.34
C GLU A 41 -8.49 -18.06 5.12
N GLU A 42 -9.78 -18.20 5.43
CA GLU A 42 -10.52 -17.21 6.24
C GLU A 42 -9.96 -17.09 7.66
N LYS A 43 -9.63 -18.22 8.29
CA LYS A 43 -8.99 -18.23 9.61
C LYS A 43 -7.60 -17.62 9.57
N GLU A 44 -6.81 -17.89 8.55
CA GLU A 44 -5.49 -17.30 8.38
C GLU A 44 -5.58 -15.80 8.17
N ARG A 45 -6.49 -15.33 7.32
CA ARG A 45 -6.75 -13.90 7.11
C ARG A 45 -7.16 -13.21 8.40
N GLN A 46 -8.06 -13.83 9.18
CA GLN A 46 -8.46 -13.30 10.47
C GLN A 46 -7.28 -13.25 11.45
N ARG A 47 -6.45 -14.30 11.51
CA ARG A 47 -5.23 -14.32 12.33
C ARG A 47 -4.24 -13.23 11.92
N ARG A 48 -4.07 -12.98 10.62
CA ARG A 48 -3.21 -11.89 10.13
C ARG A 48 -3.76 -10.54 10.55
N PHE A 49 -5.05 -10.29 10.34
CA PHE A 49 -5.71 -9.05 10.78
C PHE A 49 -5.61 -8.82 12.30
N GLU A 50 -5.75 -9.87 13.11
CA GLU A 50 -5.60 -9.80 14.57
C GLU A 50 -4.17 -9.55 15.02
N ASN A 51 -3.18 -9.86 14.18
CA ASN A 51 -1.75 -9.68 14.44
C ASN A 51 -1.11 -8.57 13.61
N ARG A 52 -1.90 -7.72 12.96
CA ARG A 52 -1.41 -6.71 12.03
C ARG A 52 -0.42 -5.72 12.68
N PRO A 53 0.50 -5.13 11.90
CA PRO A 53 1.21 -3.93 12.32
C PRO A 53 0.23 -2.77 12.43
N GLU A 54 0.44 -1.87 13.38
CA GLU A 54 -0.43 -0.71 13.59
C GLU A 54 0.40 0.38 14.26
N PHE A 55 0.39 1.58 13.70
CA PHE A 55 1.05 2.72 14.28
C PHE A 55 0.06 3.62 15.01
N LYS A 56 0.54 4.25 16.09
CA LYS A 56 -0.19 5.30 16.80
C LYS A 56 0.68 6.53 16.91
N ILE A 57 0.08 7.70 16.68
CA ILE A 57 0.76 8.97 16.94
C ILE A 57 0.87 9.19 18.45
N ILE A 58 2.10 9.29 18.95
CA ILE A 58 2.41 9.58 20.36
C ILE A 58 2.86 11.04 20.56
N GLU A 59 3.37 11.68 19.51
CA GLU A 59 3.72 13.10 19.51
C GLU A 59 3.45 13.73 18.13
N PHE A 60 3.03 14.99 18.13
CA PHE A 60 2.65 15.73 16.93
C PHE A 60 3.10 17.19 17.03
N GLN A 61 3.80 17.68 16.00
CA GLN A 61 4.31 19.05 15.93
C GLN A 61 4.08 19.62 14.52
N THR A 62 3.76 20.92 14.42
CA THR A 62 3.54 21.61 13.13
C THR A 62 4.26 22.94 13.06
N GLY A 63 4.53 23.41 11.84
CA GLY A 63 5.05 24.75 11.60
C GLY A 63 6.53 24.91 11.92
N SER A 64 7.29 23.82 12.05
CA SER A 64 8.74 23.89 12.16
C SER A 64 9.33 24.35 10.83
N LYS A 65 10.28 25.29 10.87
CA LYS A 65 10.94 25.77 9.65
C LYS A 65 11.84 24.69 9.07
N TYR A 66 11.96 24.69 7.74
CA TYR A 66 12.96 23.88 7.07
C TYR A 66 14.38 24.20 7.56
N THR A 67 15.15 23.15 7.81
CA THR A 67 16.60 23.22 8.07
C THR A 67 17.32 22.24 7.15
N GLU A 68 18.48 22.64 6.62
CA GLU A 68 19.34 21.75 5.84
C GLU A 68 19.99 20.67 6.73
N GLU A 69 20.31 21.01 7.98
CA GLU A 69 20.83 20.07 8.98
C GLU A 69 19.71 19.33 9.72
N ASP A 70 19.71 17.99 9.61
CA ASP A 70 19.48 16.97 10.65
C ASP A 70 19.14 15.63 9.95
N LEU A 71 20.16 14.89 9.52
CA LEU A 71 20.03 13.46 9.21
C LEU A 71 19.82 12.73 10.53
N ARG A 72 18.60 12.24 10.76
CA ARG A 72 18.32 11.36 11.89
C ARG A 72 17.97 10.00 11.33
N GLU A 73 18.81 9.01 11.63
CA GLU A 73 18.62 7.62 11.19
C GLU A 73 17.21 7.10 11.51
N ASN A 74 16.58 7.57 12.58
CA ASN A 74 15.24 7.16 12.99
C ASN A 74 14.10 8.08 12.48
N ARG A 75 14.32 8.83 11.40
CA ARG A 75 13.33 9.75 10.84
C ARG A 75 13.18 9.58 9.32
N LEU A 76 11.96 9.29 8.88
CA LEU A 76 11.55 9.43 7.48
C LEU A 76 11.31 10.91 7.21
N GLN A 77 12.11 11.52 6.33
CA GLN A 77 11.97 12.91 5.94
C GLN A 77 11.52 13.01 4.48
N ALA A 78 10.32 13.55 4.25
CA ALA A 78 9.73 13.66 2.93
C ALA A 78 9.40 15.11 2.57
N VAL A 79 9.34 15.41 1.28
CA VAL A 79 8.85 16.68 0.74
C VAL A 79 7.63 16.39 -0.09
N THR A 80 6.55 17.15 0.14
CA THR A 80 5.39 17.18 -0.74
C THR A 80 5.22 18.56 -1.35
N ALA A 81 4.85 18.59 -2.62
CA ALA A 81 4.71 19.81 -3.40
C ALA A 81 3.56 19.67 -4.40
N GLU A 82 2.88 20.77 -4.69
CA GLU A 82 1.94 20.82 -5.81
C GLU A 82 2.72 20.90 -7.13
N PHE A 83 2.18 20.28 -8.17
CA PHE A 83 2.76 20.38 -9.50
C PHE A 83 1.69 20.51 -10.59
N LYS A 84 2.14 20.94 -11.77
CA LYS A 84 1.34 20.91 -13.00
C LYS A 84 1.93 19.90 -13.97
N PRO A 85 1.16 18.90 -14.44
CA PRO A 85 1.67 17.96 -15.42
C PRO A 85 1.87 18.66 -16.78
N SER A 86 2.93 18.29 -17.49
CA SER A 86 3.04 18.52 -18.95
C SER A 86 3.44 17.24 -19.65
N ILE A 87 3.11 17.14 -20.94
CA ILE A 87 3.48 16.00 -21.78
C ILE A 87 4.41 16.52 -22.88
N GLU A 88 5.63 16.04 -22.90
CA GLU A 88 6.67 16.40 -23.87
C GLU A 88 7.27 15.11 -24.42
N ASP A 89 7.25 14.94 -25.74
CA ASP A 89 7.75 13.74 -26.44
C ASP A 89 7.18 12.41 -25.91
N GLY A 90 5.93 12.43 -25.41
CA GLY A 90 5.26 11.25 -24.86
C GLY A 90 5.62 10.92 -23.40
N PHE A 91 6.49 11.71 -22.77
CA PHE A 91 6.83 11.63 -21.35
C PHE A 91 6.03 12.63 -20.53
N VAL A 92 5.69 12.27 -19.30
CA VAL A 92 5.00 13.16 -18.37
C VAL A 92 6.00 13.79 -17.42
N TYR A 93 5.90 15.11 -17.27
CA TYR A 93 6.77 15.91 -16.42
C TYR A 93 5.98 16.61 -15.31
N ALA A 94 6.56 16.67 -14.12
CA ALA A 94 6.05 17.42 -12.99
C ALA A 94 6.62 18.84 -12.98
N ASN A 95 5.79 19.85 -13.26
CA ASN A 95 6.23 21.25 -13.24
C ASN A 95 5.90 21.93 -11.92
N PHE A 96 6.94 22.37 -11.22
CA PHE A 96 6.83 23.07 -9.94
C PHE A 96 6.84 24.58 -10.16
N SER A 97 6.07 25.31 -9.36
CA SER A 97 6.14 26.78 -9.36
C SER A 97 7.44 27.26 -8.69
N THR A 98 7.82 28.53 -8.91
CA THR A 98 8.96 29.12 -8.20
C THR A 98 8.72 29.21 -6.68
N GLU A 99 7.45 29.23 -6.25
CA GLU A 99 7.08 29.24 -4.83
C GLU A 99 7.35 27.87 -4.20
N GLU A 100 6.96 26.79 -4.88
CA GLU A 100 7.24 25.42 -4.42
C GLU A 100 8.73 25.16 -4.23
N LEU A 101 9.58 25.77 -5.06
CA LEU A 101 11.04 25.62 -4.98
C LEU A 101 11.69 26.47 -3.88
N ASN A 102 10.95 27.38 -3.24
CA ASN A 102 11.49 28.27 -2.22
C ASN A 102 11.50 27.62 -0.82
N LYS A 103 12.59 26.91 -0.53
CA LYS A 103 12.81 26.22 0.76
C LYS A 103 12.71 27.10 2.00
N ASN A 104 12.95 28.41 1.89
CA ASN A 104 12.83 29.33 3.03
C ASN A 104 11.39 29.46 3.51
N GLU A 105 10.43 29.12 2.65
CA GLU A 105 9.00 29.14 2.91
C GLU A 105 8.44 27.74 3.16
N TRP A 106 9.30 26.72 3.23
CA TRP A 106 8.91 25.39 3.63
C TRP A 106 8.76 25.30 5.14
N ILE A 107 7.64 24.70 5.55
CA ILE A 107 7.36 24.31 6.92
C ILE A 107 7.16 22.81 6.99
N SER A 108 7.30 22.22 8.18
CA SER A 108 7.07 20.80 8.39
C SER A 108 5.93 20.49 9.35
N VAL A 109 5.34 19.33 9.11
CA VAL A 109 4.58 18.57 10.10
C VAL A 109 5.41 17.36 10.51
N ARG A 110 5.48 17.10 11.81
CA ARG A 110 6.23 15.99 12.39
C ARG A 110 5.32 15.11 13.25
N TYR A 111 5.44 13.82 13.04
CA TYR A 111 4.74 12.77 13.76
C TYR A 111 5.78 11.85 14.39
N THR A 112 5.67 11.60 15.69
CA THR A 112 6.35 10.47 16.33
C THR A 112 5.33 9.36 16.45
N LEU A 113 5.62 8.21 15.85
CA LEU A 113 4.74 7.06 15.74
C LEU A 113 5.33 5.88 16.50
N GLU A 114 4.52 5.21 17.30
CA GLU A 114 4.87 3.98 18.00
C GLU A 114 4.18 2.79 17.33
N ASN A 115 4.90 1.68 17.12
CA ASN A 115 4.29 0.41 16.68
C ASN A 115 3.53 -0.22 17.85
N VAL A 116 2.21 -0.04 17.86
CA VAL A 116 1.29 -0.60 18.87
C VAL A 116 0.63 -1.90 18.38
N GLY A 117 0.96 -2.34 17.16
CA GLY A 117 0.52 -3.60 16.59
C GLY A 117 1.17 -4.81 17.26
N LYS A 118 0.98 -6.00 16.67
CA LYS A 118 1.55 -7.25 17.19
C LYS A 118 2.69 -7.82 16.35
N THR A 119 3.02 -7.15 15.25
CA THR A 119 4.04 -7.58 14.29
C THR A 119 5.05 -6.46 14.06
N ASP A 120 6.33 -6.84 13.97
CA ASP A 120 7.40 -5.94 13.57
C ASP A 120 7.18 -5.46 12.12
N VAL A 121 7.68 -4.27 11.79
CA VAL A 121 7.66 -3.73 10.43
C VAL A 121 9.09 -3.73 9.90
N SER A 122 9.32 -4.42 8.79
CA SER A 122 10.64 -4.57 8.15
C SER A 122 11.04 -3.35 7.34
N SER A 123 10.09 -2.72 6.66
CA SER A 123 10.31 -1.52 5.87
C SER A 123 9.06 -0.64 5.88
N ILE A 124 9.27 0.67 5.74
CA ILE A 124 8.20 1.66 5.72
C ILE A 124 8.31 2.48 4.44
N SER A 125 7.18 2.77 3.83
CA SER A 125 7.05 3.76 2.78
C SER A 125 5.98 4.78 3.14
N LEU A 126 6.17 6.03 2.71
CA LEU A 126 5.16 7.07 2.79
C LEU A 126 4.67 7.32 1.37
N ILE A 127 3.38 7.14 1.12
CA ILE A 127 2.79 7.07 -0.21
C ILE A 127 1.80 8.22 -0.39
N CYS A 128 1.85 8.91 -1.53
CA CYS A 128 0.93 10.00 -1.85
C CYS A 128 -0.34 9.47 -2.52
N GLN A 129 -1.50 9.74 -1.93
CA GLN A 129 -2.79 9.31 -2.48
C GLN A 129 -3.35 10.28 -3.53
N ASP A 130 -3.10 11.60 -3.41
CA ASP A 130 -3.51 12.59 -4.42
C ASP A 130 -2.43 12.77 -5.52
N LYS A 131 -2.22 11.72 -6.31
CA LYS A 131 -1.19 11.67 -7.37
C LYS A 131 -1.42 12.65 -8.52
N ARG A 132 -2.66 13.18 -8.63
CA ARG A 132 -3.06 14.10 -9.70
C ARG A 132 -2.52 15.51 -9.48
N HIS A 133 -2.39 15.94 -8.23
CA HIS A 133 -2.03 17.31 -7.87
C HIS A 133 -0.74 17.40 -7.07
N PHE A 134 -0.43 16.36 -6.29
CA PHE A 134 0.72 16.36 -5.40
C PHE A 134 1.77 15.35 -5.81
N TRP A 135 2.98 15.77 -5.50
CA TRP A 135 4.19 15.00 -5.63
C TRP A 135 4.74 14.71 -4.24
N LEU A 136 5.44 13.59 -4.09
CA LEU A 136 6.07 13.19 -2.83
C LEU A 136 7.39 12.48 -3.08
N CYS A 137 8.44 12.88 -2.37
CA CYS A 137 9.72 12.16 -2.37
C CYS A 137 10.43 12.26 -1.03
N ASP A 138 11.50 11.49 -0.89
CA ASP A 138 12.52 11.69 0.14
C ASP A 138 13.15 13.10 0.05
N LYS A 139 13.25 13.79 1.18
CA LYS A 139 13.81 15.15 1.29
C LYS A 139 15.15 15.32 0.55
N TYR A 140 15.97 14.27 0.55
CA TYR A 140 17.31 14.26 -0.04
C TYR A 140 17.31 14.25 -1.57
N LEU A 141 16.28 13.65 -2.18
CA LEU A 141 16.13 13.59 -3.63
C LEU A 141 15.33 14.78 -4.17
N ALA A 142 14.72 15.57 -3.29
CA ALA A 142 13.79 16.63 -3.66
C ALA A 142 14.37 17.61 -4.68
N ASP A 143 15.57 18.14 -4.43
CA ASP A 143 16.20 19.11 -5.33
C ASP A 143 16.47 18.56 -6.72
N GLU A 144 16.95 17.31 -6.78
CA GLU A 144 17.30 16.67 -8.05
C GLU A 144 16.03 16.38 -8.85
N LEU A 145 15.07 15.70 -8.22
CA LEU A 145 13.83 15.27 -8.88
C LEU A 145 12.93 16.44 -9.27
N MET A 146 12.86 17.49 -8.45
CA MET A 146 12.09 18.69 -8.80
C MET A 146 12.73 19.44 -9.97
N LYS A 147 14.08 19.50 -10.05
CA LYS A 147 14.79 20.12 -11.17
C LYS A 147 14.68 19.29 -12.46
N SER A 148 14.75 17.97 -12.36
CA SER A 148 14.58 17.06 -13.50
C SER A 148 13.11 16.90 -13.92
N ARG A 149 12.17 17.44 -13.13
CA ARG A 149 10.71 17.38 -13.37
C ARG A 149 10.19 15.94 -13.38
N THR A 150 10.81 15.06 -12.60
CA THR A 150 10.48 13.64 -12.55
C THR A 150 9.28 13.41 -11.63
N LEU A 151 8.29 12.65 -12.11
CA LEU A 151 7.15 12.23 -11.28
C LEU A 151 7.61 11.27 -10.17
N HIS A 152 7.06 11.45 -8.97
CA HIS A 152 7.39 10.66 -7.79
C HIS A 152 6.27 10.77 -6.75
N TYR A 153 5.95 9.67 -6.08
CA TYR A 153 4.81 9.59 -5.15
C TYR A 153 5.10 8.87 -3.84
N VAL A 154 6.36 8.57 -3.57
CA VAL A 154 6.76 7.73 -2.44
C VAL A 154 8.02 8.27 -1.76
N ALA A 155 8.15 8.07 -0.46
CA ALA A 155 9.41 8.23 0.28
C ALA A 155 9.66 6.95 1.09
N TYR A 156 10.92 6.55 1.25
CA TYR A 156 11.26 5.24 1.83
C TYR A 156 12.00 5.38 3.16
N PHE A 157 11.78 4.40 4.03
CA PHE A 157 12.47 4.29 5.31
C PHE A 157 12.85 2.83 5.57
N GLU A 158 14.16 2.58 5.53
CA GLU A 158 14.72 1.22 5.51
C GLU A 158 14.95 0.61 6.90
N ASN A 159 14.68 1.37 7.97
CA ASN A 159 14.89 0.86 9.32
C ASN A 159 13.69 0.03 9.79
N LYS A 160 14.02 -1.17 10.28
CA LYS A 160 13.07 -2.06 10.94
C LYS A 160 12.53 -1.40 12.22
N ILE A 161 11.21 -1.41 12.40
CA ILE A 161 10.53 -0.94 13.61
C ILE A 161 9.90 -2.12 14.34
N ARG A 162 10.43 -2.48 15.51
CA ARG A 162 9.87 -3.55 16.34
C ARG A 162 8.60 -3.10 17.06
N VAL A 163 7.83 -4.07 17.55
CA VAL A 163 6.69 -3.79 18.44
C VAL A 163 7.15 -2.98 19.67
N GLY A 164 6.48 -1.85 19.92
CA GLY A 164 6.81 -0.89 20.98
C GLY A 164 7.96 0.08 20.66
N GLU A 165 8.63 -0.07 19.52
CA GLU A 165 9.60 0.94 19.06
C GLU A 165 8.87 2.11 18.39
N SER A 166 9.53 3.27 18.42
CA SER A 166 9.01 4.50 17.82
C SER A 166 9.97 5.06 16.77
N PHE A 167 9.41 5.75 15.80
CA PHE A 167 10.15 6.47 14.76
C PHE A 167 9.43 7.77 14.42
N GLU A 168 10.06 8.61 13.62
CA GLU A 168 9.50 9.90 13.23
C GLU A 168 9.22 9.98 11.73
N ILE A 169 8.08 10.57 11.36
CA ILE A 169 7.79 11.04 10.01
C ILE A 169 7.78 12.57 10.04
N GLU A 170 8.56 13.19 9.16
CA GLU A 170 8.58 14.64 8.97
C GLU A 170 8.33 14.97 7.50
N VAL A 171 7.22 15.68 7.24
CA VAL A 171 6.83 16.07 5.88
C VAL A 171 6.94 17.58 5.72
N PHE A 172 7.75 18.01 4.77
CA PHE A 172 7.96 19.41 4.41
C PHE A 172 7.04 19.80 3.25
N TYR A 173 6.49 21.01 3.30
CA TYR A 173 5.62 21.58 2.27
C TYR A 173 5.68 23.10 2.29
N HIS A 174 5.27 23.76 1.21
CA HIS A 174 5.23 25.22 1.15
C HIS A 174 4.12 25.79 2.06
N LYS A 175 4.42 26.78 2.89
CA LYS A 175 3.51 27.28 3.94
C LYS A 175 2.15 27.81 3.45
N ASN A 176 2.03 28.14 2.16
CA ASN A 176 0.82 28.74 1.58
C ASN A 176 -0.16 27.70 0.99
N HIS A 177 0.09 26.39 1.12
CA HIS A 177 -0.87 25.39 0.67
C HIS A 177 -2.19 25.48 1.44
N PHE A 178 -3.31 25.56 0.71
CA PHE A 178 -4.66 25.57 1.29
C PHE A 178 -5.13 24.17 1.71
N TYR A 179 -4.59 23.14 1.09
CA TYR A 179 -4.85 21.73 1.39
C TYR A 179 -3.58 20.92 1.15
N LEU A 180 -3.48 19.76 1.80
CA LEU A 180 -2.35 18.84 1.66
C LEU A 180 -2.86 17.46 1.26
N PRO A 181 -2.03 16.64 0.61
CA PRO A 181 -2.46 15.30 0.20
C PRO A 181 -2.68 14.43 1.44
N MET A 182 -3.65 13.53 1.33
CA MET A 182 -3.66 12.37 2.21
C MET A 182 -2.47 11.48 1.84
N LEU A 183 -1.75 11.00 2.84
CA LEU A 183 -0.66 10.06 2.67
C LEU A 183 -1.05 8.73 3.28
N ASP A 184 -0.43 7.64 2.82
CA ASP A 184 -0.50 6.35 3.48
C ASP A 184 0.88 5.91 3.95
N ILE A 185 0.92 5.29 5.12
CA ILE A 185 2.10 4.58 5.63
C ILE A 185 2.02 3.16 5.09
N GLY A 186 2.82 2.85 4.07
CA GLY A 186 3.06 1.49 3.61
C GLY A 186 3.98 0.75 4.57
N MET A 187 3.66 -0.50 4.86
CA MET A 187 4.38 -1.35 5.80
C MET A 187 4.57 -2.73 5.20
N GLN A 188 5.81 -3.23 5.21
CA GLN A 188 6.11 -4.62 4.89
C GLN A 188 6.45 -5.36 6.17
N THR A 189 5.81 -6.49 6.44
CA THR A 189 6.12 -7.35 7.58
C THR A 189 7.21 -8.38 7.23
N PRO A 190 7.86 -9.02 8.22
CA PRO A 190 8.91 -10.03 7.97
C PRO A 190 8.47 -11.26 7.16
N ASP A 191 7.18 -11.56 7.15
CA ASP A 191 6.53 -12.63 6.39
C ASP A 191 6.04 -12.16 5.01
N ASP A 192 6.52 -11.01 4.53
CA ASP A 192 6.26 -10.45 3.19
C ASP A 192 4.79 -10.11 2.91
N HIS A 193 4.03 -9.78 3.96
CA HIS A 193 2.71 -9.17 3.85
C HIS A 193 2.83 -7.64 3.82
N PHE A 194 1.95 -7.01 3.03
CA PHE A 194 1.91 -5.57 2.85
C PHE A 194 0.68 -5.00 3.52
N TRP A 195 0.86 -3.87 4.19
CA TRP A 195 -0.19 -3.15 4.89
C TRP A 195 -0.10 -1.67 4.57
N THR A 196 -1.23 -0.98 4.58
CA THR A 196 -1.28 0.48 4.51
C THR A 196 -2.06 1.04 5.69
N GLN A 197 -1.68 2.23 6.13
CA GLN A 197 -2.38 2.94 7.19
C GLN A 197 -2.46 4.44 6.84
N PRO A 198 -3.67 5.01 6.72
CA PRO A 198 -3.83 6.41 6.32
C PRO A 198 -3.24 7.40 7.33
N LEU A 199 -2.48 8.37 6.84
CA LEU A 199 -1.93 9.50 7.58
C LEU A 199 -2.52 10.81 7.03
N PHE A 200 -3.30 11.49 7.86
CA PHE A 200 -4.05 12.67 7.43
C PHE A 200 -3.22 13.94 7.67
N LEU A 201 -2.61 14.51 6.63
CA LEU A 201 -1.85 15.75 6.76
C LEU A 201 -2.75 17.00 6.72
N PRO A 202 -2.42 18.08 7.45
CA PRO A 202 -1.45 18.19 8.54
C PRO A 202 -2.14 17.94 9.89
N CYS A 203 -2.96 16.91 9.99
CA CYS A 203 -3.78 16.64 11.18
C CYS A 203 -3.07 15.63 12.09
N ASN A 204 -3.29 15.71 13.40
CA ASN A 204 -2.91 14.66 14.35
C ASN A 204 -3.88 13.47 14.25
N LYS A 205 -3.87 12.78 13.12
CA LYS A 205 -4.76 11.66 12.86
C LYS A 205 -4.08 10.62 11.97
N VAL A 206 -4.17 9.38 12.40
CA VAL A 206 -3.82 8.19 11.63
C VAL A 206 -5.04 7.26 11.62
N GLY A 207 -5.30 6.57 10.50
CA GLY A 207 -6.38 5.60 10.34
C GLY A 207 -6.00 4.23 10.90
N ASP A 208 -6.86 3.23 10.70
CA ASP A 208 -6.56 1.83 11.00
C ASP A 208 -5.71 1.22 9.87
N SER A 209 -4.86 0.24 10.19
CA SER A 209 -4.11 -0.49 9.17
C SER A 209 -4.95 -1.54 8.44
N GLY A 210 -4.74 -1.67 7.13
CA GLY A 210 -5.39 -2.64 6.25
C GLY A 210 -4.37 -3.45 5.45
N GLU A 211 -4.64 -4.75 5.27
CA GLU A 211 -3.80 -5.62 4.42
C GLU A 211 -4.05 -5.27 2.95
N ILE A 212 -2.98 -5.18 2.17
CA ILE A 212 -3.03 -5.00 0.73
C ILE A 212 -2.18 -6.07 0.04
N SER A 213 -2.49 -6.35 -1.21
CA SER A 213 -1.65 -7.21 -2.05
C SER A 213 -0.37 -6.48 -2.47
N TYR A 214 0.67 -7.25 -2.81
CA TYR A 214 1.88 -6.70 -3.41
C TYR A 214 1.60 -5.95 -4.72
N THR A 215 0.62 -6.40 -5.51
CA THR A 215 0.23 -5.72 -6.75
C THR A 215 -0.35 -4.33 -6.45
N GLU A 216 -1.30 -4.23 -5.52
CA GLU A 216 -1.86 -2.94 -5.09
C GLU A 216 -0.76 -2.02 -4.54
N TYR A 217 0.15 -2.56 -3.72
CA TYR A 217 1.30 -1.81 -3.23
C TYR A 217 2.17 -1.24 -4.37
N LEU A 218 2.47 -2.06 -5.39
CA LEU A 218 3.26 -1.62 -6.55
C LEU A 218 2.55 -0.53 -7.36
N GLU A 219 1.24 -0.66 -7.57
CA GLU A 219 0.42 0.35 -8.23
C GLU A 219 0.42 1.67 -7.45
N ASP A 220 0.53 1.59 -6.13
CA ASP A 220 0.59 2.74 -5.26
C ASP A 220 1.91 3.50 -5.32
N VAL A 221 3.04 2.78 -5.34
CA VAL A 221 4.38 3.41 -5.33
C VAL A 221 4.90 3.79 -6.71
N LYS A 222 4.43 3.14 -7.79
CA LYS A 222 4.90 3.39 -9.16
C LYS A 222 4.17 4.56 -9.82
N THR A 223 4.80 5.12 -10.85
CA THR A 223 4.25 6.24 -11.64
C THR A 223 3.45 5.79 -12.85
N ASP A 224 3.56 4.53 -13.30
CA ASP A 224 3.01 4.05 -14.57
C ASP A 224 1.52 4.38 -14.76
N ILE A 225 0.69 4.10 -13.76
CA ILE A 225 -0.76 4.37 -13.80
C ILE A 225 -1.02 5.87 -13.85
N ALA A 226 -0.32 6.65 -13.02
CA ALA A 226 -0.49 8.10 -13.00
C ALA A 226 -0.07 8.72 -14.34
N GLU A 227 1.04 8.28 -14.92
CA GLU A 227 1.52 8.70 -16.24
C GLU A 227 0.49 8.41 -17.33
N ASP A 228 -0.12 7.22 -17.33
CA ASP A 228 -1.17 6.86 -18.27
C ASP A 228 -2.41 7.76 -18.08
N CYS A 229 -2.81 8.01 -16.83
CA CYS A 229 -3.93 8.90 -16.52
C CYS A 229 -3.65 10.36 -16.92
N PHE A 230 -2.41 10.85 -16.86
CA PHE A 230 -2.08 12.18 -17.39
C PHE A 230 -2.18 12.24 -18.92
N LYS A 231 -1.76 11.19 -19.62
CA LYS A 231 -1.90 11.08 -21.09
C LYS A 231 -3.37 10.88 -21.50
N HIS A 232 -4.17 10.27 -20.63
CA HIS A 232 -5.56 9.90 -20.86
C HIS A 232 -6.45 10.35 -19.68
N PRO A 233 -6.81 11.65 -19.59
CA PRO A 233 -7.44 12.23 -18.39
C PRO A 233 -8.79 11.64 -17.95
N TRP A 234 -9.43 10.80 -18.77
CA TRP A 234 -10.66 10.10 -18.43
C TRP A 234 -10.44 8.81 -17.62
N LEU A 235 -9.19 8.43 -17.35
CA LEU A 235 -8.82 7.25 -16.54
C LEU A 235 -8.69 7.55 -15.03
N TRP A 236 -8.70 8.83 -14.64
CA TRP A 236 -8.67 9.25 -13.23
C TRP A 236 -9.96 8.91 -12.47
#